data_AF-A0A7C9NNW8-F1
#
_entry.id   AF-A0A7C9NNW8-F1
#
_cell.length_a   1.000
_cell.length_b   1.000
_cell.length_c   1.000
_cell.angle_alpha   90.00
_cell.angle_beta   90.00
_cell.angle_gamma   90.00
#
_symmetry.space_group_name_H-M   'P 1'
#
loop_
_entity.id
_entity.type
_entity.pdbx_description
1 polymer ?
#
loop_
_entity_poly.entity_id
_entity_poly.type
_entity_poly.pdbx_seq_one_letter_code
_entity_poly.pdbx_strand_id
1 'polypeptide(L)'
;MAAVARLFVRRYLDGHPLVHDAEVVVSEFFSNAIRYSRSPNGGIVRVCVIKMERSIRIEVTDSGGGVTVPREKRPSPGDEHGRGLGIVRTMATAWGHEGLGDVYVTSWAQLDDPGARLRLLPEIGPGWCPSPSAPARDLPLTAVGPLSPGDLLRGLPSRER
;
A
#
# COMPACT_ATOMS: atom_id res chain seq x y z
N MET A 1 -0.11 -23.31 -1.07
CA MET A 1 -1.11 -22.60 -0.24
C MET A 1 -1.51 -21.24 -0.81
N ALA A 2 -0.57 -20.35 -1.19
CA ALA A 2 -0.90 -19.05 -1.81
C ALA A 2 -1.75 -19.11 -3.11
N ALA A 3 -1.78 -20.25 -3.81
CA ALA A 3 -2.61 -20.44 -5.00
C ALA A 3 -4.11 -20.25 -4.72
N VAL A 4 -4.61 -20.70 -3.56
CA VAL A 4 -6.04 -20.54 -3.20
C VAL A 4 -6.37 -19.06 -2.99
N ALA A 5 -5.50 -18.32 -2.31
CA ALA A 5 -5.67 -16.89 -2.09
C ALA A 5 -5.66 -16.10 -3.41
N ARG A 6 -4.74 -16.43 -4.34
CA ARG A 6 -4.72 -15.83 -5.68
C ARG A 6 -5.99 -16.10 -6.47
N LEU A 7 -6.45 -17.34 -6.51
CA LEU A 7 -7.68 -17.71 -7.23
C LEU A 7 -8.91 -16.99 -6.67
N PHE A 8 -8.99 -16.86 -5.35
CA PHE A 8 -10.04 -16.06 -4.70
C PHE A 8 -9.99 -14.60 -5.16
N VAL A 9 -8.83 -13.95 -5.08
CA VAL A 9 -8.65 -12.55 -5.51
C VAL A 9 -8.98 -12.40 -6.99
N ARG A 10 -8.44 -13.26 -7.85
CA ARG A 10 -8.67 -13.25 -9.30
C ARG A 10 -10.15 -13.30 -9.65
N ARG A 11 -10.88 -14.23 -9.01
CA ARG A 11 -12.31 -14.43 -9.27
C ARG A 11 -13.15 -13.28 -8.72
N TYR A 12 -12.76 -12.73 -7.56
CA TYR A 12 -13.47 -11.60 -6.96
C TYR A 12 -13.24 -10.29 -7.73
N LEU A 13 -12.04 -10.10 -8.29
CA LEU A 13 -11.62 -8.92 -9.04
C LEU A 13 -11.67 -9.11 -10.57
N ASP A 14 -12.48 -10.04 -11.07
CA ASP A 14 -12.57 -10.29 -12.51
C ASP A 14 -12.90 -9.00 -13.28
N GLY A 15 -12.11 -8.70 -14.32
CA GLY A 15 -12.19 -7.46 -15.11
C GLY A 15 -11.68 -6.18 -14.42
N HIS A 16 -11.21 -6.23 -13.16
CA HIS A 16 -10.67 -5.06 -12.47
C HIS A 16 -9.21 -4.79 -12.89
N PRO A 17 -8.80 -3.52 -13.15
CA PRO A 17 -7.45 -3.20 -13.64
C PRO A 17 -6.34 -3.63 -12.67
N LEU A 18 -6.63 -3.63 -11.36
CA LEU A 18 -5.68 -4.00 -10.30
C LEU A 18 -5.61 -5.51 -9.98
N VAL A 19 -6.27 -6.39 -10.75
CA VAL A 19 -6.36 -7.82 -10.41
C VAL A 19 -4.97 -8.48 -10.28
N HIS A 20 -4.03 -8.14 -11.16
CA HIS A 20 -2.72 -8.76 -11.16
C HIS A 20 -1.87 -8.29 -9.96
N ASP A 21 -1.84 -6.99 -9.71
CA ASP A 21 -1.14 -6.43 -8.54
C ASP A 21 -1.71 -7.00 -7.23
N ALA A 22 -3.03 -7.18 -7.18
CA ALA A 22 -3.70 -7.79 -6.04
C ALA A 22 -3.31 -9.25 -5.81
N GLU A 23 -3.16 -10.05 -6.87
CA GLU A 23 -2.70 -11.44 -6.78
C GLU A 23 -1.27 -11.52 -6.20
N VAL A 24 -0.41 -10.56 -6.54
CA VAL A 24 0.96 -10.51 -6.00
C VAL A 24 0.92 -10.13 -4.53
N VAL A 25 0.23 -9.03 -4.17
CA VAL A 25 0.11 -8.59 -2.77
C VAL A 25 -0.44 -9.69 -1.88
N VAL A 26 -1.56 -10.32 -2.29
CA VAL A 26 -2.17 -11.38 -1.47
C VAL A 26 -1.24 -12.59 -1.34
N SER A 27 -0.44 -12.91 -2.37
CA SER A 27 0.51 -14.01 -2.29
C SER A 27 1.61 -13.75 -1.25
N GLU A 28 2.14 -12.53 -1.23
CA GLU A 28 3.18 -12.15 -0.27
C GLU A 28 2.63 -12.11 1.15
N PHE A 29 1.47 -11.48 1.36
CA PHE A 29 0.83 -11.43 2.67
C PHE A 29 0.42 -12.81 3.18
N PHE A 30 -0.17 -13.65 2.33
CA PHE A 30 -0.60 -14.99 2.72
C PHE A 30 0.60 -15.91 3.01
N SER A 31 1.70 -15.75 2.27
CA SER A 31 2.94 -16.48 2.54
C SER A 31 3.56 -16.06 3.87
N ASN A 32 3.56 -14.76 4.18
CA ASN A 32 4.01 -14.25 5.48
C ASN A 32 3.13 -14.76 6.62
N ALA A 33 1.81 -14.71 6.47
CA ALA A 33 0.85 -15.20 7.44
C ALA A 33 1.09 -16.68 7.79
N ILE A 34 1.29 -17.55 6.79
CA ILE A 34 1.55 -18.98 7.03
C ILE A 34 2.92 -19.21 7.71
N ARG A 35 3.94 -18.45 7.31
CA ARG A 35 5.32 -18.64 7.82
C ARG A 35 5.52 -18.12 9.24
N TYR A 36 4.88 -17.01 9.60
CA TYR A 36 5.22 -16.24 10.79
C TYR A 36 4.15 -16.22 11.88
N SER A 37 2.98 -16.80 11.66
CA SER A 37 1.94 -16.95 12.69
C SER A 37 2.02 -18.31 13.38
N ARG A 38 1.25 -18.50 14.47
CA ARG A 38 0.97 -19.83 15.03
C ARG A 38 0.01 -20.66 14.19
N SER A 39 -0.41 -20.18 13.00
CA SER A 39 -1.33 -20.92 12.14
C SER A 39 -0.87 -22.32 11.69
N PRO A 40 0.42 -22.73 11.72
CA PRO A 40 0.80 -24.13 11.50
C PRO A 40 0.14 -25.13 12.46
N ASN A 41 -0.38 -24.69 13.62
CA ASN A 41 -1.11 -25.54 14.58
C ASN A 41 -2.65 -25.53 14.38
N GLY A 42 -3.12 -25.26 13.16
CA GLY A 42 -4.56 -25.21 12.84
C GLY A 42 -5.19 -23.82 12.97
N GLY A 43 -4.39 -22.76 12.90
CA GLY A 43 -4.91 -21.38 12.89
C GLY A 43 -5.53 -20.99 11.55
N ILE A 44 -6.44 -20.04 11.58
CA ILE A 44 -7.18 -19.57 10.39
C ILE A 44 -6.47 -18.35 9.82
N VAL A 45 -6.23 -18.37 8.50
CA VAL A 45 -5.85 -17.18 7.73
C VAL A 45 -7.07 -16.68 6.96
N ARG A 46 -7.45 -15.42 7.16
CA ARG A 46 -8.57 -14.77 6.47
C ARG A 46 -8.02 -13.81 5.43
N VAL A 47 -8.64 -13.80 4.25
CA VAL A 47 -8.35 -12.84 3.19
C VAL A 47 -9.60 -11.99 2.98
N CYS A 48 -9.45 -10.68 3.05
CA CYS A 48 -10.48 -9.70 2.74
C CYS A 48 -10.02 -8.82 1.58
N VAL A 49 -10.93 -8.54 0.64
CA VAL A 49 -10.70 -7.61 -0.47
C VAL A 49 -11.85 -6.62 -0.52
N ILE A 50 -11.52 -5.35 -0.30
CA ILE A 50 -12.48 -4.25 -0.27
C ILE A 50 -12.28 -3.47 -1.57
N LYS A 51 -13.31 -3.43 -2.42
CA LYS A 51 -13.33 -2.59 -3.61
C LYS A 51 -13.82 -1.20 -3.23
N MET A 52 -13.09 -0.19 -3.66
CA MET A 52 -13.49 1.21 -3.63
C MET A 52 -13.60 1.71 -5.07
N GLU A 53 -14.10 2.92 -5.27
CA GLU A 53 -14.36 3.45 -6.63
C GLU A 53 -13.10 3.47 -7.52
N ARG A 54 -11.93 3.73 -6.94
CA ARG A 54 -10.66 3.92 -7.66
C ARG A 54 -9.47 3.21 -7.01
N SER A 55 -9.74 2.32 -6.07
CA SER A 55 -8.71 1.61 -5.34
C SER A 55 -9.27 0.30 -4.79
N ILE A 56 -8.37 -0.58 -4.40
CA ILE A 56 -8.70 -1.77 -3.63
C ILE A 56 -7.84 -1.81 -2.38
N ARG A 57 -8.42 -2.37 -1.31
CA ARG A 57 -7.69 -2.69 -0.09
C ARG A 57 -7.69 -4.19 0.10
N ILE A 58 -6.50 -4.75 0.29
CA ILE A 58 -6.28 -6.18 0.54
C ILE A 58 -5.85 -6.31 1.98
N GLU A 59 -6.50 -7.22 2.70
CA GLU A 59 -6.17 -7.54 4.09
C GLU A 59 -6.02 -9.05 4.23
N VAL A 60 -4.96 -9.45 4.93
CA VAL A 60 -4.74 -10.84 5.31
C VAL A 60 -4.53 -10.88 6.82
N THR A 61 -5.45 -11.55 7.51
CA THR A 61 -5.44 -11.69 8.97
C THR A 61 -5.09 -13.12 9.35
N ASP A 62 -4.08 -13.28 10.21
CA ASP A 62 -3.73 -14.54 10.84
C ASP A 62 -3.93 -14.48 12.36
N SER A 63 -3.78 -15.62 13.04
CA SER A 63 -4.01 -15.75 14.49
C SER A 63 -2.86 -15.23 15.36
N GLY A 64 -1.88 -14.53 14.78
CA GLY A 64 -0.75 -13.97 15.50
C GLY A 64 0.09 -15.01 16.23
N GLY A 65 0.79 -14.56 17.27
CA GLY A 65 1.52 -15.37 18.25
C GLY A 65 2.79 -16.04 17.75
N GLY A 66 3.13 -15.95 16.46
CA GLY A 66 4.36 -16.53 15.96
C GLY A 66 5.59 -15.67 16.28
N VAL A 67 6.77 -16.15 15.87
CA VAL A 67 8.08 -15.70 16.37
C VAL A 67 8.35 -14.20 16.11
N THR A 68 7.66 -13.60 15.13
CA THR A 68 7.80 -12.19 14.78
C THR A 68 6.51 -11.64 14.17
N VAL A 69 6.03 -10.50 14.67
CA VAL A 69 5.22 -9.59 13.83
C VAL A 69 6.02 -9.32 12.55
N PRO A 70 5.41 -9.28 11.34
CA PRO A 70 6.14 -8.95 10.13
C PRO A 70 6.82 -7.59 10.30
N ARG A 71 8.10 -7.62 10.66
CA ARG A 71 8.94 -6.44 10.78
C ARG A 71 9.74 -6.36 9.50
N GLU A 72 9.81 -5.16 8.95
CA GLU A 72 10.69 -4.82 7.83
C GLU A 72 12.13 -5.14 8.27
N LYS A 73 12.64 -6.33 7.91
CA LYS A 73 14.07 -6.61 7.99
C LYS A 73 14.67 -6.06 6.70
N ARG A 74 15.70 -5.21 6.80
CA ARG A 74 16.56 -4.93 5.65
C ARG A 74 17.16 -6.27 5.20
N PRO A 75 16.84 -6.77 4.00
CA PRO A 75 17.39 -8.03 3.54
C PRO A 75 18.90 -7.87 3.36
N SER A 76 19.69 -8.79 3.91
CA SER A 76 21.11 -8.90 3.56
C SER A 76 21.23 -9.44 2.13
N PRO A 77 22.34 -9.21 1.40
CA PRO A 77 22.47 -9.58 -0.01
C PRO A 77 22.32 -11.09 -0.35
N GLY A 78 22.12 -11.97 0.64
CA GLY A 78 21.83 -13.40 0.46
C GLY A 78 20.50 -13.87 1.06
N ASP A 79 19.69 -12.98 1.66
CA ASP A 79 18.41 -13.36 2.25
C ASP A 79 17.26 -13.26 1.23
N GLU A 80 16.57 -14.38 1.03
CA GLU A 80 15.24 -14.40 0.37
C GLU A 80 14.15 -13.82 1.29
N HIS A 81 14.40 -13.80 2.60
CA HIS A 81 13.49 -13.29 3.63
C HIS A 81 13.48 -11.76 3.63
N GLY A 82 12.34 -11.16 3.31
CA GLY A 82 12.13 -9.70 3.33
C GLY A 82 11.89 -9.04 1.97
N ARG A 83 12.06 -9.77 0.86
CA ARG A 83 11.75 -9.24 -0.49
C ARG A 83 10.25 -9.02 -0.71
N GLY A 84 9.40 -9.87 -0.14
CA GLY A 84 7.95 -9.82 -0.33
C GLY A 84 7.31 -8.49 0.07
N LEU A 85 7.69 -7.95 1.23
CA LEU A 85 7.24 -6.62 1.66
C LEU A 85 7.82 -5.50 0.79
N GLY A 86 9.02 -5.70 0.22
CA GLY A 86 9.59 -4.79 -0.76
C GLY A 86 8.73 -4.68 -2.03
N ILE A 87 8.22 -5.81 -2.54
CA ILE A 87 7.32 -5.84 -3.69
C ILE A 87 6.00 -5.12 -3.36
N VAL A 88 5.39 -5.45 -2.21
CA VAL A 88 4.16 -4.78 -1.74
C VAL A 88 4.37 -3.28 -1.63
N ARG A 89 5.51 -2.83 -1.06
CA ARG A 89 5.84 -1.42 -0.91
C ARG A 89 5.95 -0.67 -2.24
N THR A 90 6.43 -1.32 -3.30
CA THR A 90 6.53 -0.69 -4.62
C THR A 90 5.16 -0.53 -5.29
N MET A 91 4.22 -1.45 -5.05
CA MET A 91 2.91 -1.44 -5.69
C MET A 91 1.86 -0.68 -4.89
N ALA A 92 1.95 -0.68 -3.56
CA ALA A 92 0.94 -0.10 -2.67
C ALA A 92 1.17 1.39 -2.41
N THR A 93 0.09 2.17 -2.44
CA THR A 93 0.11 3.59 -2.07
C THR A 93 0.11 3.77 -0.55
N ALA A 94 -0.45 2.81 0.18
CA ALA A 94 -0.32 2.69 1.62
C ALA A 94 -0.34 1.21 2.02
N TRP A 95 0.41 0.84 3.06
CA TRP A 95 0.40 -0.52 3.59
C TRP A 95 0.82 -0.52 5.06
N GLY A 96 0.54 -1.62 5.76
CA GLY A 96 0.94 -1.75 7.15
C GLY A 96 0.50 -3.07 7.77
N HIS A 97 0.72 -3.14 9.08
CA HIS A 97 0.27 -4.24 9.92
C HIS A 97 -0.48 -3.66 11.11
N GLU A 98 -1.58 -4.28 11.48
CA GLU A 98 -2.39 -3.91 12.64
C GLU A 98 -2.82 -5.16 13.43
N GLY A 99 -3.23 -4.96 14.67
CA GLY A 99 -3.71 -6.02 15.55
C GLY A 99 -2.91 -6.16 16.84
N LEU A 100 -3.26 -7.18 17.60
CA LEU A 100 -2.62 -7.51 18.86
C LEU A 100 -1.71 -8.72 18.60
N GLY A 101 -0.41 -8.48 18.46
CA GLY A 101 0.56 -9.42 17.85
C GLY A 101 0.50 -10.88 18.29
N ASP A 102 0.02 -11.17 19.51
CA ASP A 102 -0.14 -12.52 20.04
C ASP A 102 -1.51 -13.18 19.79
N VAL A 103 -2.50 -12.41 19.35
CA VAL A 103 -3.91 -12.82 19.16
C VAL A 103 -4.31 -12.80 17.70
N TYR A 104 -3.93 -11.74 16.97
CA TYR A 104 -4.08 -11.65 15.53
C TYR A 104 -3.19 -10.56 14.96
N VAL A 105 -2.79 -10.76 13.71
CA VAL A 105 -2.10 -9.74 12.91
C VAL A 105 -2.80 -9.64 11.57
N THR A 106 -3.18 -8.43 11.18
CA THR A 106 -3.69 -8.11 9.86
C THR A 106 -2.61 -7.38 9.08
N SER A 107 -2.13 -7.98 8.00
CA SER A 107 -1.31 -7.30 6.99
C SER A 107 -2.22 -6.70 5.95
N TRP A 108 -2.06 -5.41 5.65
CA TRP A 108 -2.94 -4.71 4.71
C TRP A 108 -2.16 -3.86 3.72
N ALA A 109 -2.73 -3.68 2.53
CA ALA A 109 -2.22 -2.80 1.48
C ALA A 109 -3.37 -2.20 0.68
N GLN A 110 -3.19 -0.93 0.31
CA GLN A 110 -4.05 -0.20 -0.60
C GLN A 110 -3.35 -0.06 -1.96
N LEU A 111 -4.06 -0.43 -3.02
CA LEU A 111 -3.65 -0.29 -4.41
C LEU A 111 -4.61 0.67 -5.09
N ASP A 112 -4.08 1.74 -5.70
CA ASP A 112 -4.89 2.73 -6.41
C ASP A 112 -4.81 2.47 -7.93
N ASP A 113 -5.92 2.61 -8.64
CA ASP A 113 -5.97 2.41 -10.09
C ASP A 113 -5.15 3.51 -10.81
N PRO A 114 -4.06 3.16 -11.51
CA PRO A 114 -3.26 4.15 -12.25
C PRO A 114 -4.09 4.87 -13.33
N GLY A 115 -5.06 4.18 -13.94
CA GLY A 115 -5.96 4.73 -14.94
C GLY A 115 -6.98 5.72 -14.36
N ALA A 116 -7.25 5.65 -13.06
CA ALA A 116 -8.07 6.63 -12.36
C ALA A 116 -7.26 7.88 -11.97
N ARG A 117 -5.97 7.72 -11.64
CA ARG A 117 -5.05 8.83 -11.36
C ARG A 117 -4.81 9.70 -12.60
N LEU A 118 -4.70 9.09 -13.78
CA LEU A 118 -4.52 9.79 -15.05
C LEU A 118 -5.79 10.54 -15.51
N ARG A 119 -6.98 10.05 -15.18
CA ARG A 119 -8.27 10.70 -15.50
C ARG A 119 -8.62 11.89 -14.61
N LEU A 120 -7.95 12.05 -13.47
CA LEU A 120 -8.06 13.20 -12.58
C LEU A 120 -7.09 14.34 -12.93
N LEU A 121 -6.07 14.06 -13.77
CA LEU A 121 -5.32 15.14 -14.38
C LEU A 121 -6.29 15.85 -15.34
N PRO A 122 -6.45 17.18 -15.25
CA PRO A 122 -7.20 17.89 -16.29
C PRO A 122 -6.58 17.50 -17.63
N GLU A 123 -7.40 17.19 -18.62
CA GLU A 123 -6.89 16.96 -19.97
C GLU A 123 -6.14 18.22 -20.40
N ILE A 124 -4.82 18.16 -20.30
CA ILE A 124 -3.97 19.21 -20.79
C ILE A 124 -4.01 19.02 -22.30
N GLY A 125 -4.95 19.71 -22.95
CA GLY A 125 -5.14 19.62 -24.40
C GLY A 125 -3.81 19.87 -25.12
N PRO A 126 -3.63 19.29 -26.33
CA PRO A 126 -2.41 19.49 -27.11
C PRO A 126 -2.29 20.98 -27.46
N GLY A 127 -1.55 21.74 -26.63
CA GLY A 127 -1.45 23.19 -26.75
C GLY A 127 -1.15 23.95 -25.45
N TRP A 128 -1.24 23.33 -24.28
CA TRP A 128 -0.86 23.99 -23.04
C TRP A 128 0.66 23.93 -22.81
N CYS A 129 1.34 25.03 -23.12
CA CYS A 129 2.65 25.35 -22.56
C CYS A 129 2.44 26.49 -21.55
N PRO A 130 2.69 26.29 -20.23
CA PRO A 130 2.69 27.42 -19.32
C PRO A 130 3.86 28.33 -19.70
N SER A 131 3.57 29.61 -19.97
CA SER A 131 4.63 30.58 -20.22
C SER A 131 5.44 30.78 -18.93
N PRO A 132 6.78 30.95 -19.01
CA PRO A 132 7.64 31.10 -17.84
C PRO A 132 7.40 32.40 -17.03
N SER A 133 6.42 33.21 -17.43
CA SER A 133 6.07 34.50 -16.82
C SER A 133 4.66 34.54 -16.19
N ALA A 134 3.91 33.43 -16.16
CA ALA A 134 2.59 33.40 -15.53
C ALA A 134 2.72 33.50 -13.99
N PRO A 135 1.99 34.40 -13.32
CA PRO A 135 2.01 34.50 -11.86
C PRO A 135 1.42 33.21 -11.24
N ALA A 136 2.02 32.73 -10.14
CA ALA A 136 1.68 31.49 -9.45
C ALA A 136 0.21 31.37 -8.95
N ARG A 137 -0.65 32.36 -9.22
CA ARG A 137 -2.07 32.40 -8.86
C ARG A 137 -2.98 31.69 -9.86
N ASP A 138 -2.49 31.41 -11.08
CA ASP A 138 -3.27 30.75 -12.14
C ASP A 138 -3.03 29.24 -12.23
N LEU A 139 -2.26 28.66 -11.29
CA LEU A 139 -2.16 27.21 -11.13
C LEU A 139 -3.48 26.67 -10.53
N PRO A 140 -4.10 25.63 -11.11
CA PRO A 140 -5.28 25.01 -10.51
C PRO A 140 -4.93 24.52 -9.10
N LEU A 141 -5.74 24.94 -8.12
CA LEU A 141 -5.57 24.69 -6.67
C LEU A 141 -5.52 23.19 -6.29
N THR A 142 -5.81 22.29 -7.24
CA THR A 142 -5.75 20.84 -7.06
C THR A 142 -4.32 20.26 -7.05
N ALA A 143 -3.29 21.07 -7.29
CA ALA A 143 -1.89 20.61 -7.32
C ALA A 143 -1.18 20.62 -5.94
N VAL A 144 -1.82 21.07 -4.87
CA VAL A 144 -1.21 21.06 -3.52
C VAL A 144 -1.62 19.78 -2.80
N GLY A 145 -0.77 18.76 -2.86
CA GLY A 145 -0.85 17.58 -1.98
C GLY A 145 -0.58 17.95 -0.52
N PRO A 146 -0.90 17.07 0.45
CA PRO A 146 -0.74 17.37 1.87
C PRO A 146 0.73 17.68 2.19
N LEU A 147 0.95 18.80 2.89
CA LEU A 147 2.26 19.23 3.36
C LEU A 147 2.90 18.14 4.22
N SER A 148 4.15 17.81 3.93
CA SER A 148 4.94 16.94 4.79
C SER A 148 5.14 17.60 6.17
N PRO A 149 5.17 16.84 7.29
CA PRO A 149 5.35 17.38 8.65
C PRO A 149 6.63 18.21 8.90
N GLY A 150 7.54 18.32 7.91
CA GLY A 150 8.79 19.09 8.01
C GLY A 150 8.66 20.59 7.77
N ASP A 151 7.52 21.08 7.27
CA ASP A 151 7.37 22.50 6.89
C ASP A 151 6.88 23.40 8.03
N LEU A 152 6.49 22.83 9.19
CA LEU A 152 5.98 23.58 10.35
C LEU A 152 7.06 24.16 11.28
N LEU A 153 8.35 23.92 11.04
CA LEU A 153 9.44 24.37 11.93
C LEU A 153 10.35 25.47 11.36
N ARG A 154 10.03 26.05 10.19
CA ARG A 154 10.82 27.14 9.58
C ARG A 154 10.22 28.55 9.76
N GLY A 155 9.30 28.73 10.70
CA GLY A 155 8.56 29.98 10.88
C GLY A 155 8.63 30.66 12.25
N LEU A 156 9.38 30.16 13.23
CA LEU A 156 9.48 30.84 14.53
C LEU A 156 10.64 31.85 14.50
N PRO A 157 10.37 33.16 14.70
CA PRO A 157 11.44 34.14 14.82
C PRO A 157 12.24 33.91 16.10
N SER A 158 13.55 33.90 15.96
CA SER A 158 14.52 33.95 17.05
C SER A 158 14.19 35.13 17.97
N ARG A 159 13.79 34.86 19.21
CA ARG A 159 13.78 35.88 20.27
C ARG A 159 15.20 36.03 20.80
N GLU A 160 15.89 37.05 20.33
CA GLU A 160 16.99 37.68 21.06
C GLU A 160 16.41 38.50 22.23
N ARG A 161 16.65 38.04 23.46
CA ARG A 161 17.39 38.74 24.51
C ARG A 161 17.38 37.95 25.80
#